data_AF-A0A0F4T4U3-F1
#
_entry.id   AF-A0A0F4T4U3-F1
#
_cell.length_a   1.000
_cell.length_b   1.000
_cell.length_c   1.000
_cell.angle_alpha   90.00
_cell.angle_beta   90.00
_cell.angle_gamma   90.00
#
_symmetry.space_group_name_H-M   'P 1'
#
loop_
_entity.id
_entity.type
_entity.pdbx_description
1 polymer ?
#
loop_
_entity_poly.entity_id
_entity_poly.type
_entity_poly.pdbx_seq_one_letter_code
_entity_poly.pdbx_strand_id
1 'polypeptide(L)'
;MSRSGYSDDCGGWDLICWRGAVKSALKGKRGQAFLIELRDALDAMPGKRLIADSLQAEGEFCTIGVVGAKRGVDMAALDPDDREAVGEAFGISPAMASEIVFMNDEGSWKAETPEQRWVRMRDWVESNIKQVTP
;
A
#
# COMPACT_ATOMS: atom_id res chain seq x y z
N MET A 1 17.75 -3.28 -1.71
CA MET A 1 16.62 -4.01 -1.10
C MET A 1 15.35 -3.32 -1.56
N SER A 2 14.24 -4.03 -1.71
CA SER A 2 12.94 -3.43 -2.01
C SER A 2 12.51 -2.47 -0.89
N ARG A 3 11.82 -1.39 -1.24
CA ARG A 3 11.16 -0.47 -0.29
C ARG A 3 10.15 -1.16 0.61
N SER A 4 9.57 -2.27 0.15
CA SER A 4 8.68 -3.08 0.98
C SER A 4 9.40 -3.76 2.16
N GLY A 5 10.74 -3.83 2.11
CA GLY A 5 11.57 -4.48 3.12
C GLY A 5 11.54 -6.02 3.06
N TYR A 6 11.11 -6.62 1.95
CA TYR A 6 11.04 -8.07 1.77
C TYR A 6 11.23 -8.50 0.30
N SER A 7 11.66 -9.75 0.06
CA SER A 7 11.68 -10.41 -1.26
C SER A 7 10.98 -11.77 -1.16
N ASP A 8 10.11 -12.10 -2.12
CA ASP A 8 9.48 -13.43 -2.24
C ASP A 8 10.50 -14.58 -2.44
N ASP A 9 11.78 -14.27 -2.64
CA ASP A 9 12.87 -15.25 -2.68
C ASP A 9 13.22 -15.86 -1.31
N CYS A 10 12.66 -15.34 -0.22
CA CYS A 10 12.81 -15.95 1.11
C CYS A 10 11.94 -17.21 1.21
N GLY A 11 12.38 -18.34 0.65
CA GLY A 11 11.65 -19.61 0.76
C GLY A 11 11.52 -20.12 2.21
N GLY A 12 10.50 -20.95 2.48
CA GLY A 12 10.38 -21.68 3.75
C GLY A 12 9.40 -21.09 4.77
N TRP A 13 9.71 -21.25 6.06
CA TRP A 13 8.80 -20.92 7.17
C TRP A 13 8.60 -19.41 7.35
N ASP A 14 9.64 -18.61 7.11
CA ASP A 14 9.59 -17.15 7.31
C ASP A 14 8.61 -16.48 6.35
N LEU A 15 8.59 -16.89 5.06
CA LEU A 15 7.58 -16.44 4.09
C LEU A 15 6.17 -16.89 4.47
N ILE A 16 5.99 -18.10 4.99
CA ILE A 16 4.69 -18.58 5.46
C ILE A 16 4.18 -17.70 6.61
N CYS A 17 5.02 -17.43 7.61
CA CYS A 17 4.69 -16.56 8.72
C CYS A 17 4.37 -15.13 8.24
N TRP A 18 5.17 -14.60 7.32
CA TRP A 18 4.96 -13.29 6.72
C TRP A 18 3.61 -13.19 6.00
N ARG A 19 3.29 -14.13 5.11
CA ARG A 19 2.00 -14.16 4.39
C ARG A 19 0.82 -14.34 5.36
N GLY A 20 1.03 -15.07 6.46
CA GLY A 20 0.08 -15.13 7.57
C GLY A 20 -0.18 -13.76 8.21
N ALA A 21 0.90 -13.00 8.49
CA ALA A 21 0.81 -11.66 9.07
C ALA A 21 0.12 -10.67 8.13
N VAL A 22 0.46 -10.66 6.84
CA VAL A 22 -0.20 -9.85 5.81
C VAL A 22 -1.69 -10.16 5.74
N LYS A 23 -2.05 -11.45 5.62
CA LYS A 23 -3.45 -11.90 5.56
C LYS A 23 -4.25 -11.49 6.80
N SER A 24 -3.64 -11.60 7.98
CA SER A 24 -4.26 -11.16 9.24
C SER A 24 -4.49 -9.65 9.25
N ALA A 25 -3.47 -8.88 8.85
CA ALA A 25 -3.53 -7.42 8.82
C ALA A 25 -4.61 -6.89 7.87
N LEU A 26 -4.66 -7.40 6.64
CA LEU A 26 -5.68 -7.02 5.65
C LEU A 26 -7.09 -7.36 6.13
N LYS A 27 -7.29 -8.52 6.79
CA LYS A 27 -8.62 -8.97 7.25
C LYS A 27 -9.08 -8.34 8.57
N GLY A 28 -8.17 -7.73 9.34
CA GLY A 28 -8.46 -7.13 10.64
C GLY A 28 -9.29 -5.85 10.52
N LYS A 29 -9.98 -5.46 11.61
CA LYS A 29 -10.84 -4.27 11.63
C LYS A 29 -10.11 -3.00 11.18
N ARG A 30 -8.89 -2.81 11.67
CA ARG A 30 -8.03 -1.66 11.34
C ARG A 30 -7.61 -1.65 9.87
N GLY A 31 -7.20 -2.81 9.34
CA GLY A 31 -6.85 -2.94 7.92
C GLY A 31 -8.04 -2.72 6.99
N GLN A 32 -9.22 -3.24 7.34
CA GLN A 32 -10.44 -3.02 6.56
C GLN A 32 -10.86 -1.54 6.54
N ALA A 33 -10.80 -0.85 7.69
CA ALA A 33 -11.06 0.59 7.75
C ALA A 33 -10.08 1.37 6.87
N PHE A 34 -8.79 1.01 6.90
CA PHE A 34 -7.78 1.63 6.06
C PHE A 34 -8.00 1.36 4.57
N LEU A 35 -8.34 0.13 4.17
CA LEU A 35 -8.60 -0.22 2.76
C LEU A 35 -9.79 0.57 2.20
N ILE A 36 -10.85 0.74 2.99
CA ILE A 36 -12.01 1.57 2.62
C ILE A 36 -11.58 3.03 2.44
N GLU A 37 -10.79 3.57 3.37
CA GLU A 37 -10.30 4.94 3.26
C GLU A 37 -9.38 5.13 2.05
N LEU A 38 -8.48 4.17 1.80
CA LEU A 38 -7.56 4.16 0.68
C LEU A 38 -8.32 4.11 -0.65
N ARG A 39 -9.34 3.26 -0.74
CA ARG A 39 -10.26 3.21 -1.88
C ARG A 39 -10.85 4.59 -2.16
N ASP A 40 -11.48 5.18 -1.16
CA ASP A 40 -12.15 6.47 -1.30
C ASP A 40 -11.14 7.58 -1.65
N ALA A 41 -9.91 7.49 -1.14
CA ALA A 41 -8.84 8.42 -1.47
C ALA A 41 -8.36 8.27 -2.92
N LEU A 42 -8.16 7.04 -3.41
CA LEU A 42 -7.85 6.75 -4.81
C LEU A 42 -8.96 7.24 -5.75
N ASP A 43 -10.22 7.05 -5.35
CA ASP A 43 -11.39 7.48 -6.11
C ASP A 43 -11.53 9.01 -6.14
N ALA A 44 -11.08 9.72 -5.10
CA ALA A 44 -11.09 11.18 -5.04
C ALA A 44 -9.91 11.87 -5.75
N MET A 45 -8.88 11.14 -6.19
CA MET A 45 -7.72 11.75 -6.87
C MET A 45 -8.14 12.49 -8.15
N PRO A 46 -7.68 13.75 -8.36
CA PRO A 46 -7.97 14.50 -9.59
C PRO A 46 -7.29 13.90 -10.82
N GLY A 47 -6.05 13.38 -10.64
CA GLY A 47 -5.33 12.61 -11.64
C GLY A 47 -5.23 11.15 -11.21
N LYS A 48 -5.64 10.21 -12.06
CA LYS A 48 -5.64 8.77 -11.76
C LYS A 48 -4.29 8.14 -12.07
N ARG A 49 -3.26 8.58 -11.35
CA ARG A 49 -1.85 8.26 -11.59
C ARG A 49 -1.15 7.98 -10.26
N LEU A 50 -0.31 6.95 -10.23
CA LEU A 50 0.50 6.60 -9.07
C LEU A 50 1.98 6.48 -9.46
N ILE A 51 2.87 7.03 -8.62
CA ILE A 51 4.32 6.85 -8.75
C ILE A 51 4.79 5.57 -8.05
N ALA A 52 5.98 5.10 -8.43
CA ALA A 52 6.71 4.05 -7.73
C ALA A 52 7.88 4.66 -6.94
N ASP A 53 8.48 3.87 -6.05
CA ASP A 53 9.75 4.14 -5.35
C ASP A 53 9.79 5.33 -4.37
N SER A 54 8.78 6.21 -4.35
CA SER A 54 8.64 7.30 -3.37
C SER A 54 7.24 7.38 -2.77
N LEU A 55 7.08 7.93 -1.55
CA LEU A 55 5.78 8.22 -0.96
C LEU A 55 5.10 9.39 -1.68
N GLN A 56 5.89 10.38 -2.07
CA GLN A 56 5.48 11.56 -2.82
C GLN A 56 6.63 12.05 -3.72
N ALA A 57 6.30 12.55 -4.90
CA ALA A 57 7.25 13.26 -5.76
C ALA A 57 6.47 14.19 -6.69
N GLU A 58 6.89 15.45 -6.79
CA GLU A 58 6.31 16.43 -7.74
C GLU A 58 4.77 16.58 -7.64
N GLY A 59 4.20 16.39 -6.45
CA GLY A 59 2.75 16.44 -6.22
C GLY A 59 1.98 15.18 -6.61
N GLU A 60 2.67 14.14 -7.11
CA GLU A 60 2.14 12.79 -7.28
C GLU A 60 2.48 11.90 -6.07
N PHE A 61 1.73 10.81 -5.90
CA PHE A 61 1.82 9.92 -4.73
C PHE A 61 1.85 8.45 -5.16
N CYS A 62 2.51 7.60 -4.38
CA CYS A 62 2.27 6.16 -4.47
C CYS A 62 0.96 5.79 -3.77
N THR A 63 0.54 4.54 -3.84
CA THR A 63 -0.74 4.07 -3.27
C THR A 63 -0.94 4.52 -1.82
N ILE A 64 0.03 4.29 -0.92
CA ILE A 64 -0.12 4.68 0.49
C ILE A 64 -0.02 6.21 0.68
N GLY A 65 0.79 6.86 -0.15
CA GLY A 65 0.97 8.31 -0.14
C GLY A 65 -0.32 9.09 -0.44
N VAL A 66 -1.25 8.52 -1.21
CA VAL A 66 -2.58 9.11 -1.46
C VAL A 66 -3.36 9.31 -0.16
N VAL A 67 -3.28 8.34 0.77
CA VAL A 67 -3.86 8.49 2.11
C VAL A 67 -3.07 9.52 2.92
N GLY A 68 -1.75 9.58 2.74
CA GLY A 68 -0.89 10.54 3.43
C GLY A 68 -1.28 11.97 3.10
N ALA A 69 -1.48 12.25 1.82
CA ALA A 69 -1.98 13.52 1.33
C ALA A 69 -3.37 13.86 1.90
N LYS A 70 -4.30 12.89 1.92
CA LYS A 70 -5.65 13.05 2.48
C LYS A 70 -5.62 13.36 3.99
N ARG A 71 -4.71 12.73 4.74
CA ARG A 71 -4.58 12.87 6.19
C ARG A 71 -3.68 14.04 6.63
N GLY A 72 -2.97 14.68 5.71
CA GLY A 72 -1.99 15.72 6.04
C GLY A 72 -0.73 15.19 6.74
N VAL A 73 -0.33 13.95 6.42
CA VAL A 73 0.91 13.35 6.93
C VAL A 73 2.11 14.05 6.27
N ASP A 74 3.10 14.44 7.07
CA ASP A 74 4.36 14.96 6.54
C ASP A 74 5.21 13.82 5.95
N MET A 75 4.94 13.50 4.69
CA MET A 75 5.62 12.42 3.98
C MET A 75 7.08 12.74 3.66
N ALA A 76 7.51 14.01 3.75
CA ALA A 76 8.92 14.38 3.54
C ALA A 76 9.79 13.99 4.75
N ALA A 77 9.18 13.86 5.94
CA ALA A 77 9.85 13.44 7.17
C ALA A 77 9.87 11.91 7.36
N LEU A 78 9.18 11.15 6.51
CA LEU A 78 9.15 9.69 6.57
C LEU A 78 10.21 9.09 5.65
N ASP A 79 10.96 8.12 6.18
CA ASP A 79 11.78 7.24 5.35
C ASP A 79 10.86 6.25 4.61
N PRO A 80 10.79 6.28 3.27
CA PRO A 80 9.97 5.35 2.50
C PRO A 80 10.35 3.88 2.71
N ASP A 81 11.60 3.58 3.10
CA ASP A 81 12.11 2.23 3.31
C ASP A 81 11.89 1.72 4.75
N ASP A 82 11.48 2.60 5.68
CA ASP A 82 11.16 2.22 7.07
C ASP A 82 9.67 1.85 7.22
N ARG A 83 9.37 0.58 6.97
CA ARG A 83 8.01 0.03 7.09
C ARG A 83 7.39 0.19 8.48
N GLU A 84 8.19 0.27 9.55
CA GLU A 84 7.68 0.41 10.91
C GLU A 84 7.18 1.84 11.10
N ALA A 85 8.02 2.83 10.77
CA ALA A 85 7.66 4.24 10.82
C ALA A 85 6.48 4.57 9.90
N VAL A 86 6.47 4.02 8.68
CA VAL A 86 5.33 4.16 7.75
C VAL A 86 4.08 3.52 8.37
N GLY A 87 4.17 2.28 8.87
CA GLY A 87 3.03 1.61 9.50
C GLY A 87 2.43 2.41 10.65
N GLU A 88 3.28 2.98 11.52
CA GLU A 88 2.88 3.84 12.64
C GLU A 88 2.19 5.11 12.16
N ALA A 89 2.80 5.85 11.23
CA ALA A 89 2.24 7.10 10.68
C ALA A 89 0.86 6.89 10.05
N PHE A 90 0.61 5.73 9.46
CA PHE A 90 -0.66 5.37 8.84
C PHE A 90 -1.62 4.61 9.77
N GLY A 91 -1.19 4.28 11.00
CA GLY A 91 -2.00 3.53 11.96
C GLY A 91 -2.35 2.12 11.48
N ILE A 92 -1.47 1.46 10.71
CA ILE A 92 -1.61 0.09 10.23
C ILE A 92 -0.44 -0.78 10.71
N SER A 93 -0.47 -2.09 10.46
CA SER A 93 0.71 -2.89 10.77
C SER A 93 1.81 -2.67 9.73
N PRO A 94 3.09 -2.82 10.10
CA PRO A 94 4.21 -2.78 9.15
C PRO A 94 4.03 -3.78 8.01
N ALA A 95 3.50 -4.98 8.30
CA ALA A 95 3.19 -5.98 7.29
C ALA A 95 2.19 -5.49 6.22
N MET A 96 1.19 -4.70 6.62
CA MET A 96 0.23 -4.14 5.66
C MET A 96 0.83 -2.98 4.87
N ALA A 97 1.62 -2.11 5.52
CA ALA A 97 2.34 -1.04 4.83
C ALA A 97 3.27 -1.61 3.76
N SER A 98 4.09 -2.61 4.13
CA SER A 98 4.96 -3.35 3.22
C SER A 98 4.20 -3.99 2.06
N GLU A 99 3.07 -4.66 2.32
CA GLU A 99 2.29 -5.29 1.25
C GLU A 99 1.74 -4.26 0.26
N ILE A 100 1.22 -3.11 0.73
CA ILE A 100 0.71 -2.06 -0.14
C ILE A 100 1.84 -1.47 -1.00
N VAL A 101 3.01 -1.23 -0.39
CA VAL A 101 4.18 -0.71 -1.08
C VAL A 101 4.71 -1.71 -2.11
N PHE A 102 4.85 -2.98 -1.73
CA PHE A 102 5.25 -4.06 -2.63
C PHE A 102 4.29 -4.16 -3.81
N MET A 103 2.98 -4.19 -3.56
CA MET A 103 2.00 -4.24 -4.63
C MET A 103 2.07 -2.98 -5.51
N ASN A 104 2.30 -1.79 -4.96
CA ASN A 104 2.45 -0.57 -5.75
C ASN A 104 3.64 -0.64 -6.73
N ASP A 105 4.81 -1.06 -6.23
CA ASP A 105 6.07 -0.98 -6.96
C ASP A 105 6.33 -2.22 -7.82
N GLU A 106 6.03 -3.40 -7.29
CA GLU A 106 6.48 -4.71 -7.81
C GLU A 106 5.31 -5.66 -8.13
N GLY A 107 4.07 -5.26 -7.89
CA GLY A 107 2.88 -6.10 -8.12
C GLY A 107 2.57 -6.40 -9.59
N SER A 108 3.42 -5.99 -10.53
CA SER A 108 3.25 -6.21 -11.97
C SER A 108 4.54 -6.64 -12.64
N TRP A 109 4.43 -7.59 -13.56
CA TRP A 109 5.55 -8.16 -14.30
C TRP A 109 5.83 -7.38 -15.59
N LYS A 110 4.95 -6.42 -15.92
CA LYS A 110 5.06 -5.53 -17.07
C LYS A 110 5.48 -4.16 -16.60
N ALA A 111 6.18 -3.42 -17.46
CA ALA A 111 6.36 -1.99 -17.27
C ALA A 111 4.98 -1.30 -17.35
N GLU A 112 4.53 -0.74 -16.23
CA GLU A 112 3.26 -0.03 -16.13
C GLU A 112 3.46 1.48 -16.22
N THR A 113 2.58 2.16 -16.94
CA THR A 113 2.43 3.61 -16.80
C THR A 113 1.83 3.96 -15.43
N PRO A 114 2.01 5.19 -14.92
CA PRO A 114 1.37 5.64 -13.68
C PRO A 114 -0.15 5.42 -13.63
N GLU A 115 -0.85 5.56 -14.75
CA GLU A 115 -2.29 5.26 -14.85
C GLU A 115 -2.59 3.78 -14.71
N GLN A 116 -1.82 2.92 -15.37
CA GLN A 116 -2.01 1.47 -15.29
C GLN A 116 -1.78 0.97 -13.87
N ARG A 117 -0.77 1.51 -13.18
CA ARG A 117 -0.54 1.27 -11.75
C ARG A 117 -1.74 1.70 -10.90
N TRP A 118 -2.32 2.87 -11.17
CA TRP A 118 -3.52 3.33 -10.47
C TRP A 118 -4.68 2.35 -10.63
N VAL A 119 -4.97 1.90 -11.85
CA VAL A 119 -6.05 0.94 -12.12
C VAL A 119 -5.82 -0.36 -11.34
N ARG A 120 -4.63 -0.95 -11.47
CA ARG A 120 -4.29 -2.20 -10.79
C ARG A 120 -4.39 -2.08 -9.26
N MET A 121 -3.87 -0.99 -8.70
CA MET A 121 -3.92 -0.78 -7.25
C MET A 121 -5.34 -0.52 -6.77
N ARG A 122 -6.16 0.18 -7.55
CA ARG A 122 -7.58 0.36 -7.22
C ARG A 122 -8.34 -0.97 -7.21
N ASP A 123 -8.11 -1.84 -8.19
CA ASP A 123 -8.71 -3.17 -8.26
C ASP A 123 -8.22 -4.07 -7.12
N TRP A 124 -6.92 -4.02 -6.83
CA TRP A 124 -6.33 -4.77 -5.72
C TRP A 124 -6.92 -4.36 -4.37
N VAL A 125 -7.07 -3.04 -4.12
CA VAL A 125 -7.72 -2.53 -2.90
C VAL A 125 -9.15 -3.04 -2.79
N GLU A 126 -9.95 -2.96 -3.87
CA GLU A 126 -11.33 -3.48 -3.87
C GLU A 126 -11.38 -4.97 -3.51
N SER A 127 -10.50 -5.76 -4.11
CA SER A 127 -10.48 -7.22 -3.93
C SER A 127 -10.17 -7.64 -2.49
N ASN A 128 -9.54 -6.76 -1.71
CA ASN A 128 -9.20 -7.00 -0.31
C ASN A 128 -10.25 -6.47 0.69
N ILE A 129 -11.23 -5.67 0.24
CA ILE A 129 -12.33 -5.20 1.08
C ILE A 129 -13.35 -6.34 1.21
N LYS A 130 -13.68 -6.70 2.45
CA LYS A 130 -14.74 -7.67 2.73
C LYS A 130 -16.07 -7.04 2.36
N GLN A 131 -16.80 -7.68 1.45
CA GLN A 131 -18.20 -7.33 1.21
C GLN A 131 -19.01 -7.64 2.48
N VAL A 132 -19.64 -6.62 3.04
CA VAL A 132 -20.62 -6.80 4.10
C VAL A 132 -21.94 -7.09 3.40
N THR A 133 -22.31 -8.36 3.31
CA THR A 133 -23.69 -8.71 2.92
C THR A 133 -24.63 -8.15 4.00
N PRO A 134 -25.71 -7.43 3.63
CA PRO A 134 -26.69 -6.94 4.59
C PRO A 134 -27.31 -8.06 5.44
#